data_AF-A0A183ANI9-F1
#
_entry.id   AF-A0A183ANI9-F1
#
_cell.length_a   1.000
_cell.length_b   1.000
_cell.length_c   1.000
_cell.angle_alpha   90.00
_cell.angle_beta   90.00
_cell.angle_gamma   90.00
#
_symmetry.space_group_name_H-M   'P 1'
#
loop_
_entity.id
_entity.type
_entity.pdbx_description
1 polymer ?
#
loop_
_entity_poly.entity_id
_entity_poly.type
_entity_poly.pdbx_seq_one_letter_code
_entity_poly.pdbx_strand_id
1 'polypeptide(L)'
;LISPEPEITVLDRDRSLDEIIVLACDGVWDVLSNEALCSLLQHRMRCTDDLSTVCNETIDTCLYMGSSDNMSMVLVAFDPAPRTDPKCKLEDEKLDAILLERAKGGYI
;
A
#
# COMPACT_ATOMS: atom_id res chain seq x y z
N LEU A 1 13.22 31.48 -3.76
CA LEU A 1 14.33 31.13 -2.83
C LEU A 1 14.20 29.64 -2.58
N ILE A 2 15.24 28.84 -2.81
CA ILE A 2 15.24 27.40 -2.56
C ILE A 2 16.23 27.16 -1.42
N SER A 3 15.81 26.43 -0.38
CA SER A 3 16.66 26.08 0.77
C SER A 3 17.02 24.60 0.73
N PRO A 4 18.29 24.23 1.00
CA PRO A 4 18.70 22.84 1.19
C PRO A 4 18.52 22.34 2.63
N GLU A 5 18.03 23.18 3.55
CA GLU A 5 17.87 22.83 4.96
C GLU A 5 16.68 21.89 5.18
N PRO A 6 16.87 20.70 5.77
CA PRO A 6 15.78 19.75 6.01
C PRO A 6 15.00 20.09 7.28
N GLU A 7 13.74 19.67 7.31
CA GLU A 7 12.97 19.59 8.54
C GLU A 7 13.25 18.24 9.23
N ILE A 8 13.56 18.26 10.53
CA ILE A 8 13.91 17.06 11.30
C ILE A 8 12.97 16.96 12.50
N THR A 9 12.22 15.86 12.55
CA THR A 9 11.37 15.49 13.69
C THR A 9 11.85 14.16 14.24
N VAL A 10 12.17 14.12 15.53
CA VAL A 10 12.60 12.90 16.25
C VAL A 10 11.44 12.43 17.12
N LEU A 11 10.98 11.21 16.89
CA LEU A 11 9.92 10.57 17.66
C LEU A 11 10.46 9.32 18.34
N ASP A 12 10.17 9.17 19.63
CA ASP A 12 10.46 7.93 20.35
C ASP A 12 9.52 6.83 19.88
N ARG A 13 10.08 5.63 19.66
CA ARG A 13 9.30 4.49 19.21
C ARG A 13 8.42 3.92 20.30
N ASP A 14 7.15 3.69 19.99
CA ASP A 14 6.29 2.82 20.78
C ASP A 14 6.30 1.41 20.18
N ARG A 15 7.12 0.53 20.74
CA ARG A 15 7.25 -0.86 20.26
C ARG A 15 5.95 -1.67 20.32
N SER A 16 4.96 -1.21 21.09
CA SER A 16 3.67 -1.88 21.23
C SER A 16 2.61 -1.37 20.25
N LEU A 17 2.79 -0.16 19.71
CA LEU A 17 1.80 0.51 18.85
C LEU A 17 2.30 0.82 17.43
N ASP A 18 3.60 1.03 17.24
CA ASP A 18 4.16 1.35 15.93
C ASP A 18 3.99 0.16 14.98
N GLU A 19 3.09 0.25 14.01
CA GLU A 19 2.84 -0.81 13.02
C GLU A 19 3.73 -0.65 11.79
N ILE A 20 3.65 0.49 11.12
CA ILE A 20 4.27 0.73 9.81
C ILE A 20 4.83 2.15 9.68
N ILE A 21 5.85 2.31 8.83
CA ILE A 21 6.28 3.59 8.28
C ILE A 21 6.20 3.50 6.76
N VAL A 22 5.67 4.54 6.14
CA VAL A 22 5.58 4.67 4.69
C VAL A 22 6.32 5.93 4.27
N LEU A 23 7.21 5.78 3.29
CA LEU A 23 7.83 6.90 2.59
C LEU A 23 7.41 6.78 1.13
N ALA A 24 6.91 7.86 0.54
CA ALA A 24 6.55 7.87 -0.87
C ALA A 24 6.73 9.28 -1.45
N CYS A 25 6.93 9.37 -2.77
CA CYS A 25 6.92 10.65 -3.49
C CYS A 25 5.49 11.16 -3.75
N ASP A 26 5.39 12.40 -4.22
CA ASP A 26 4.17 13.09 -4.62
C ASP A 26 3.30 12.30 -5.59
N GLY A 27 3.88 11.57 -6.55
CA GLY A 27 3.11 10.70 -7.45
C GLY A 27 2.17 9.70 -6.75
N VAL A 28 2.44 9.33 -5.49
CA VAL A 28 1.53 8.53 -4.64
C VAL A 28 0.55 9.43 -3.87
N TRP A 29 1.07 10.47 -3.23
CA TRP A 29 0.28 11.37 -2.37
C TRP A 29 -0.68 12.30 -3.12
N ASP A 30 -0.48 12.48 -4.43
CA ASP A 30 -1.38 13.24 -5.29
C ASP A 30 -2.74 12.56 -5.49
N VAL A 31 -2.78 11.23 -5.33
CA VAL A 31 -3.99 10.42 -5.56
C VAL A 31 -4.49 9.72 -4.29
N LEU A 32 -3.65 9.54 -3.26
CA LEU A 32 -4.02 8.91 -2.00
C LEU A 32 -3.77 9.84 -0.81
N SER A 33 -4.77 9.97 0.08
CA SER A 33 -4.59 10.61 1.39
C SER A 33 -3.81 9.70 2.35
N ASN A 34 -3.30 10.27 3.43
CA ASN A 34 -2.64 9.54 4.53
C ASN A 34 -3.48 8.34 5.02
N GLU A 35 -4.76 8.58 5.30
CA GLU A 35 -5.67 7.57 5.83
C GLU A 35 -6.01 6.51 4.77
N ALA A 36 -6.19 6.92 3.52
CA ALA A 36 -6.48 6.02 2.41
C ALA A 36 -5.31 5.07 2.15
N LEU A 37 -4.08 5.59 2.12
CA LEU A 37 -2.88 4.80 1.92
C LEU A 37 -2.65 3.82 3.08
N CYS A 38 -2.77 4.28 4.34
CA CYS A 38 -2.62 3.41 5.50
C CYS A 38 -3.65 2.28 5.50
N SER A 39 -4.93 2.57 5.20
CA SER A 39 -5.99 1.57 5.12
C SER A 39 -5.72 0.53 4.02
N LEU A 40 -5.29 0.98 2.84
CA LEU A 40 -4.92 0.11 1.72
C LEU A 40 -3.78 -0.84 2.10
N LEU A 41 -2.70 -0.30 2.67
CA LEU A 41 -1.53 -1.08 3.07
C LEU A 41 -1.88 -2.11 4.15
N GLN A 42 -2.58 -1.70 5.21
CA GLN A 42 -3.02 -2.61 6.27
C GLN A 42 -3.93 -3.72 5.74
N HIS A 43 -4.78 -3.43 4.75
CA HIS A 43 -5.61 -4.43 4.09
C HIS A 43 -4.78 -5.40 3.25
N ARG A 44 -3.90 -4.92 2.36
CA ARG A 44 -3.06 -5.78 1.51
C ARG A 44 -2.11 -6.66 2.34
N MET A 45 -1.54 -6.14 3.43
CA MET A 45 -0.72 -6.92 4.37
C MET A 45 -1.48 -8.06 5.06
N ARG A 46 -2.82 -7.99 5.14
CA ARG A 46 -3.65 -9.10 5.62
C ARG A 46 -3.90 -10.16 4.54
N CYS A 47 -3.75 -9.82 3.26
CA CYS A 47 -3.94 -10.75 2.14
C CYS A 47 -2.63 -11.46 1.75
N THR A 48 -1.49 -10.78 1.87
CA THR A 48 -0.16 -11.32 1.52
C THR A 48 0.89 -10.92 2.55
N ASP A 49 1.93 -11.76 2.72
CA ASP A 49 3.10 -11.49 3.57
C ASP A 49 4.27 -10.86 2.79
N ASP A 50 4.20 -10.80 1.46
CA ASP A 50 5.22 -10.14 0.65
C ASP A 50 4.98 -8.64 0.54
N LEU A 51 5.79 -7.86 1.27
CA LEU A 51 5.74 -6.39 1.23
C LEU A 51 6.06 -5.83 -0.16
N SER A 52 6.81 -6.55 -1.00
CA SER A 52 7.10 -6.13 -2.37
C SER A 52 5.81 -6.13 -3.20
N THR A 53 5.00 -7.18 -3.08
CA THR A 53 3.67 -7.25 -3.69
C THR A 53 2.76 -6.13 -3.18
N VAL A 54 2.73 -5.90 -1.86
CA VAL A 54 1.94 -4.80 -1.26
C VAL A 54 2.32 -3.44 -1.87
N CYS A 55 3.61 -3.16 -1.99
CA CYS A 55 4.09 -1.93 -2.61
C CYS A 55 3.68 -1.85 -4.09
N ASN A 56 3.91 -2.90 -4.87
CA ASN A 56 3.59 -2.91 -6.29
C ASN A 56 2.09 -2.69 -6.55
N GLU A 57 1.22 -3.37 -5.81
CA GLU A 57 -0.23 -3.21 -5.93
C GLU A 57 -0.70 -1.82 -5.52
N THR A 58 -0.03 -1.20 -4.55
CA THR A 58 -0.29 0.19 -4.16
C THR A 58 0.09 1.16 -5.27
N ILE A 59 1.25 0.96 -5.91
CA ILE A 59 1.71 1.77 -7.04
C ILE A 59 0.77 1.59 -8.25
N ASP A 60 0.35 0.35 -8.54
CA ASP A 60 -0.63 0.07 -9.59
C ASP A 60 -1.98 0.76 -9.29
N THR A 61 -2.41 0.76 -8.02
CA THR A 61 -3.61 1.48 -7.58
C THR A 61 -3.48 2.97 -7.87
N CYS A 62 -2.35 3.60 -7.55
CA CYS A 62 -2.09 5.00 -7.86
C CYS A 62 -2.13 5.28 -9.37
N LEU A 63 -1.58 4.38 -10.19
CA LEU A 63 -1.64 4.47 -11.65
C LEU A 63 -3.10 4.43 -12.14
N TYR A 64 -3.91 3.50 -11.63
CA TYR A 64 -5.33 3.39 -11.99
C TYR A 64 -6.16 4.60 -11.54
N MET A 65 -5.76 5.26 -10.46
CA MET A 65 -6.37 6.49 -9.99
C MET A 65 -5.97 7.73 -10.79
N GLY A 66 -5.06 7.57 -11.77
CA GLY A 66 -4.70 8.62 -12.73
C GLY A 66 -3.41 9.36 -12.40
N SER A 67 -2.56 8.81 -11.52
CA SER A 67 -1.22 9.37 -11.33
C SER A 67 -0.41 9.27 -12.62
N SER A 68 0.14 10.41 -13.05
CA SER A 68 0.94 10.52 -14.27
C SER A 68 2.41 10.84 -14.00
N ASP A 69 2.85 10.69 -12.75
CA ASP A 69 4.22 10.99 -12.32
C ASP A 69 5.05 9.71 -12.05
N ASN A 70 6.34 9.88 -11.77
CA ASN A 70 7.19 8.85 -11.22
C ASN A 70 6.73 8.51 -9.80
N MET A 71 6.51 7.22 -9.55
CA MET A 71 6.06 6.73 -8.24
C MET A 71 7.15 5.85 -7.62
N SER A 72 7.48 6.13 -6.38
CA SER A 72 8.43 5.37 -5.58
C SER A 72 7.93 5.35 -4.14
N MET A 73 7.98 4.18 -3.51
CA MET A 73 7.60 4.03 -2.12
C MET A 73 8.49 3.03 -1.38
N VAL A 74 8.61 3.23 -0.08
CA VAL A 74 9.25 2.33 0.87
C VAL A 74 8.28 2.05 2.00
N LEU A 75 8.01 0.77 2.23
CA LEU A 75 7.20 0.29 3.33
C LEU A 75 8.10 -0.39 4.37
N VAL A 76 8.05 0.08 5.60
CA VAL A 76 8.74 -0.52 6.75
C VAL A 76 7.68 -1.06 7.69
N ALA A 77 7.71 -2.37 7.95
CA ALA A 77 6.82 -3.03 8.90
C ALA A 77 7.56 -3.35 10.20
N PHE A 78 6.92 -3.06 11.33
CA PHE A 78 7.40 -3.43 12.66
C PHE A 78 6.67 -4.67 13.20
N ASP A 79 7.04 -5.13 14.41
CA ASP A 79 6.46 -6.34 15.01
C ASP A 79 4.92 -6.30 15.15
N PRO A 80 4.30 -5.17 15.56
CA PRO A 80 2.84 -5.04 15.64
C PRO A 80 2.10 -4.96 14.30
N ALA A 81 2.82 -4.85 13.17
CA ALA A 81 2.20 -4.69 11.87
C ALA A 81 1.19 -5.83 11.56
N PRO A 82 0.13 -5.54 10.78
CA PRO A 82 -0.83 -6.55 10.39
C PRO A 82 -0.15 -7.77 9.77
N ARG A 83 -0.51 -8.95 10.30
CA ARG A 83 -0.10 -10.23 9.74
C ARG A 83 -1.17 -10.73 8.78
N THR A 84 -0.75 -11.59 7.87
CA THR A 84 -1.64 -12.25 6.94
C THR A 84 -2.74 -13.01 7.69
N ASP A 85 -3.98 -12.74 7.33
CA ASP A 85 -5.17 -13.43 7.82
C ASP A 85 -5.59 -14.47 6.77
N PRO A 86 -5.60 -15.78 7.10
CA PRO A 86 -6.03 -16.83 6.17
C PRO A 86 -7.42 -16.58 5.56
N LYS A 87 -8.31 -15.92 6.29
CA LYS A 87 -9.64 -15.56 5.79
C LYS A 87 -9.54 -14.48 4.71
N CYS A 88 -8.79 -13.39 4.97
CA CYS A 88 -8.60 -12.31 3.99
C CYS A 88 -7.93 -12.84 2.73
N LYS A 89 -6.87 -13.65 2.87
CA LYS A 89 -6.19 -14.27 1.72
C LYS A 89 -7.13 -15.12 0.87
N LEU A 90 -7.95 -15.97 1.50
CA LEU A 90 -8.91 -16.80 0.78
C LEU A 90 -10.01 -15.96 0.09
N GLU A 91 -10.44 -14.87 0.71
CA GLU A 91 -11.43 -13.94 0.12
C GLU A 91 -10.84 -13.20 -1.09
N ASP A 92 -9.57 -12.76 -1.01
CA ASP A 92 -8.82 -12.13 -2.11
C ASP A 92 -8.67 -13.08 -3.30
N GLU A 93 -8.19 -14.31 -3.06
CA GLU A 93 -8.04 -15.35 -4.10
C GLU A 93 -9.37 -15.71 -4.79
N LYS A 94 -10.47 -15.75 -4.03
CA LYS A 94 -11.82 -15.99 -4.59
C LYS A 94 -12.28 -14.82 -5.44
N LEU A 95 -12.05 -13.59 -4.99
CA LEU A 95 -12.43 -12.40 -5.73
C LEU A 95 -11.68 -12.34 -7.07
N ASP A 96 -10.38 -12.61 -7.06
CA ASP A 96 -9.55 -12.66 -8.27
C ASP A 96 -10.05 -13.72 -9.26
N ALA A 97 -10.40 -14.92 -8.77
CA ALA A 97 -10.97 -15.96 -9.62
C ALA A 97 -12.27 -15.49 -10.31
N ILE A 98 -13.16 -14.82 -9.57
CA ILE A 98 -14.42 -14.27 -10.11
C ILE A 98 -14.15 -13.17 -11.14
N LEU A 99 -13.20 -12.27 -10.87
CA LEU A 99 -12.83 -11.19 -11.79
C LEU A 99 -12.24 -11.74 -13.08
N LEU A 100 -11.38 -12.77 -13.01
CA LEU A 100 -10.80 -13.44 -14.17
C LEU A 100 -11.86 -14.16 -15.01
N GLU A 101 -12.84 -14.81 -14.40
CA GLU A 101 -13.97 -15.41 -15.12
C GLU A 101 -14.79 -14.35 -15.87
N ARG A 102 -15.09 -13.22 -15.21
CA ARG A 102 -15.83 -12.11 -15.82
C ARG A 102 -15.07 -11.44 -16.95
N ALA A 103 -13.76 -11.22 -16.79
CA ALA A 103 -12.91 -10.63 -17.83
C ALA A 103 -12.86 -11.50 -19.10
N LYS A 104 -12.87 -12.84 -18.94
CA LYS A 104 -12.92 -13.78 -20.07
C LYS A 104 -14.29 -13.79 -20.78
N GLY A 105 -15.37 -13.54 -20.07
CA GLY A 105 -16.73 -13.50 -20.62
C GLY A 105 -17.08 -12.24 -21.42
N GLY A 106 -16.26 -11.19 -21.39
CA GLY A 106 -16.48 -9.92 -22.08
C GLY A 106 -15.98 -9.83 -23.53
N TYR A 107 -15.43 -10.92 -24.07
CA TYR A 107 -14.96 -11.03 -25.46
C TYR A 107 -15.87 -11.94 -26.32
N ILE A 108 -17.18 -11.63 -26.35
CA ILE A 108 -18.13 -12.19 -27.33
C ILE A 108 -18.99 -11.08 -27.90
#